data_AF-A0AA35V7F4-F1
#
_entry.id   AF-A0AA35V7F4-F1
#
_cell.length_a   1.000
_cell.length_b   1.000
_cell.length_c   1.000
_cell.angle_alpha   90.00
_cell.angle_beta   90.00
_cell.angle_gamma   90.00
#
_symmetry.space_group_name_H-M   'P 1'
#
loop_
_entity.id
_entity.type
_entity.pdbx_description
1 polymer ?
#
loop_
_entity_poly.entity_id
_entity_poly.type
_entity_poly.pdbx_seq_one_letter_code
_entity_poly.pdbx_strand_id
1 'polypeptide(L)'
;MLEYDSFVKRACGVWMRDNGVDKSFTKRFTVEAPPYSLMSIITLGFRKSGQPLLEVENCDEYIGRSALVVYEPNLEYFDDIGIYATTESFAVNSYMETLVLLG
;
A
#
# COMPACT_ATOMS: atom_id res chain seq x y z
N MET A 1 -11.63 6.59 -2.01
CA MET A 1 -11.02 5.48 -1.26
C MET A 1 -11.38 5.70 0.19
N LEU A 2 -11.91 4.68 0.88
CA LEU A 2 -12.24 4.75 2.31
C LEU A 2 -11.32 3.73 3.00
N GLU A 3 -10.46 4.20 3.89
CA GLU A 3 -9.58 3.36 4.70
C GLU A 3 -10.21 3.15 6.07
N TYR A 4 -10.13 1.93 6.60
CA TYR A 4 -10.62 1.57 7.94
C TYR A 4 -9.39 1.29 8.82
N ASP A 5 -9.25 2.05 9.91
CA ASP A 5 -8.08 2.04 10.79
C ASP A 5 -8.32 1.11 11.98
N SER A 6 -7.58 0.00 12.05
CA SER A 6 -7.46 -0.80 13.27
C SER A 6 -6.25 -0.31 14.05
N PHE A 7 -6.35 -0.20 15.38
CA PHE A 7 -5.37 0.38 16.32
C PHE A 7 -3.91 -0.11 16.22
N VAL A 8 -3.63 -1.11 15.39
CA VAL A 8 -2.34 -1.32 14.73
C VAL A 8 -2.65 -1.47 13.24
N LYS A 9 -2.10 -0.60 12.38
CA LYS A 9 -2.36 -0.57 10.92
C LYS A 9 -1.77 -1.82 10.26
N ARG A 10 -2.32 -3.01 10.53
CA ARG A 10 -1.80 -4.32 10.09
C ARG A 10 -2.52 -4.89 8.89
N ALA A 11 -3.62 -4.27 8.49
CA ALA A 11 -4.37 -4.70 7.33
C ALA A 11 -5.00 -3.49 6.64
N CYS A 12 -5.11 -3.57 5.33
CA CYS A 12 -5.85 -2.61 4.52
C CYS A 12 -6.74 -3.34 3.51
N GLY A 13 -8.02 -2.98 3.48
CA GLY A 13 -8.94 -3.45 2.46
C GLY A 13 -8.90 -2.55 1.23
N VAL A 14 -8.62 -3.11 0.05
CA VAL A 14 -8.67 -2.37 -1.21
C VAL A 14 -10.05 -2.51 -1.84
N TRP A 15 -10.71 -1.37 -2.06
CA TRP A 15 -12.05 -1.28 -2.63
C TRP A 15 -12.04 -0.45 -3.91
N MET A 16 -12.71 -0.96 -4.94
CA MET A 16 -12.87 -0.27 -6.21
C MET A 16 -14.35 0.12 -6.37
N ARG A 17 -14.61 1.35 -6.82
CA ARG A 17 -15.98 1.76 -7.18
C ARG A 17 -16.36 1.06 -8.49
N ASP A 18 -17.58 0.53 -8.58
CA ASP A 18 -18.07 -0.04 -9.84
C ASP A 18 -18.51 1.10 -10.78
N ASN A 19 -18.31 0.89 -12.09
CA ASN A 19 -18.57 1.93 -13.07
C ASN A 19 -20.05 2.33 -13.10
N GLY A 20 -20.34 3.59 -12.78
CA GLY A 20 -21.64 4.23 -13.04
C GLY A 20 -22.77 3.92 -12.07
N VAL A 21 -22.52 3.13 -11.01
CA VAL A 21 -23.52 2.90 -9.95
C VAL A 21 -23.12 3.71 -8.72
N ASP A 22 -23.95 4.68 -8.36
CA ASP A 22 -23.72 5.47 -7.16
C ASP A 22 -23.72 4.56 -5.92
N LYS A 23 -22.64 4.65 -5.16
CA LYS A 23 -22.41 3.98 -3.85
C LYS A 23 -22.13 2.47 -3.90
N SER A 24 -21.87 1.85 -5.05
CA SER A 24 -21.38 0.46 -5.06
C SER A 24 -19.85 0.42 -5.04
N PHE A 25 -19.31 -0.45 -4.19
CA PHE A 25 -17.89 -0.73 -4.06
C PHE A 25 -17.68 -2.23 -4.03
N THR A 26 -16.76 -2.72 -4.86
CA THR A 26 -16.32 -4.10 -4.86
C THR A 26 -14.98 -4.20 -4.15
N LYS A 27 -14.89 -5.07 -3.14
CA LYS A 27 -13.62 -5.41 -2.50
C LYS A 27 -12.76 -6.18 -3.49
N ARG A 28 -11.53 -5.72 -3.74
CA ARG A 28 -10.58 -6.39 -4.63
C ARG A 28 -9.75 -7.42 -3.89
N PHE A 29 -9.12 -6.99 -2.79
CA PHE A 29 -8.29 -7.83 -1.94
C PHE A 29 -8.08 -7.16 -0.58
N THR A 30 -7.52 -7.90 0.37
CA THR A 30 -6.97 -7.35 1.61
C THR A 30 -5.46 -7.47 1.55
N VAL A 31 -4.75 -6.45 1.96
CA VAL A 31 -3.32 -6.55 2.29
C VAL A 31 -3.24 -6.77 3.78
N GLU A 32 -2.56 -7.81 4.23
CA GLU A 32 -2.40 -8.12 5.65
C GLU A 32 -0.92 -8.33 5.96
N ALA A 33 -0.47 -7.81 7.11
CA ALA A 33 0.86 -8.09 7.63
C ALA A 33 0.99 -9.58 7.95
N PRO A 34 2.17 -10.19 7.76
CA PRO A 34 2.40 -11.58 8.13
C PRO A 34 2.00 -11.84 9.59
N PRO A 35 1.40 -12.99 9.91
CA PRO A 35 1.01 -13.33 11.27
C PRO A 35 2.23 -13.31 12.18
N TYR A 36 2.04 -12.81 13.41
CA TYR A 36 3.06 -12.66 14.44
C TYR A 36 4.18 -11.64 14.15
N SER A 37 4.15 -10.94 13.02
CA SER A 37 5.05 -9.81 12.77
C SER A 37 4.62 -8.56 13.55
N LEU A 38 5.58 -7.73 13.94
CA LEU A 38 5.32 -6.36 14.39
C LEU A 38 5.26 -5.36 13.23
N MET A 39 4.98 -5.85 12.02
CA MET A 39 4.90 -5.04 10.82
C MET A 39 3.67 -4.13 10.84
N SER A 40 3.87 -2.85 10.49
CA SER A 40 2.80 -1.89 10.22
C SER A 40 2.77 -1.55 8.72
N ILE A 41 1.58 -1.33 8.18
CA ILE A 41 1.32 -1.11 6.75
C ILE A 41 0.45 0.14 6.61
N ILE A 42 0.94 1.12 5.86
CA ILE A 42 0.19 2.31 5.47
C ILE A 42 0.05 2.27 3.96
N THR A 43 -1.17 2.39 3.44
CA THR A 43 -1.37 2.48 1.99
C THR A 43 -1.10 3.91 1.53
N LEU A 44 -0.17 4.08 0.60
CA LEU A 44 0.19 5.39 0.07
C LEU A 44 -0.52 5.68 -1.26
N GLY A 45 -0.92 4.63 -1.98
CA GLY A 45 -1.61 4.74 -3.25
C GLY A 45 -1.51 3.47 -4.08
N PHE A 46 -1.61 3.62 -5.39
CA PHE A 46 -1.53 2.51 -6.34
C PHE A 46 -0.68 2.92 -7.54
N ARG A 47 0.09 1.97 -8.07
CA ARG A 47 0.72 2.09 -9.39
C ARG A 47 -0.34 2.02 -10.50
N LYS A 48 0.00 2.45 -11.72
CA LYS A 48 -0.92 2.28 -12.87
C LYS A 48 -1.28 0.82 -13.15
N SER A 49 -0.38 -0.11 -12.82
CA SER A 49 -0.64 -1.55 -12.89
C SER A 49 -1.75 -2.01 -11.94
N GLY A 50 -2.20 -1.16 -11.01
CA GLY A 50 -3.18 -1.49 -9.97
C GLY A 50 -2.57 -2.10 -8.71
N GLN A 51 -1.25 -2.31 -8.69
CA GLN A 51 -0.53 -2.79 -7.51
C GLN A 51 -0.51 -1.69 -6.42
N PRO A 52 -0.85 -2.01 -5.16
CA PRO A 52 -0.71 -1.08 -4.05
C PRO A 52 0.74 -0.66 -3.85
N LEU A 53 0.91 0.63 -3.52
CA LEU A 53 2.14 1.19 -3.01
C LEU A 53 1.94 1.44 -1.51
N LEU A 54 2.81 0.86 -0.71
CA LEU A 54 2.69 0.79 0.74
C LEU A 54 3.92 1.39 1.40
N GLU A 55 3.73 2.04 2.53
CA GLU A 55 4.79 2.22 3.51
C GLU A 55 4.70 1.05 4.50
N VAL A 56 5.85 0.42 4.75
CA VAL A 56 5.97 -0.74 5.64
C VAL A 56 7.04 -0.46 6.68
N GLU A 57 6.66 -0.47 7.95
CA GLU A 57 7.60 -0.45 9.07
C GLU A 57 7.70 -1.86 9.65
N ASN A 58 8.92 -2.38 9.79
CA ASN A 58 9.17 -3.62 10.52
C ASN A 58 9.76 -3.29 11.90
N CYS A 59 8.90 -3.21 12.91
CA CYS A 59 9.30 -2.88 14.28
C CYS A 59 10.18 -3.95 14.94
N ASP A 60 10.28 -5.16 14.38
CA ASP A 60 11.21 -6.19 14.87
C ASP A 60 12.67 -5.89 14.47
N GLU A 61 12.88 -5.16 13.37
CA GLU A 61 14.21 -4.90 12.81
C GLU A 61 14.67 -3.45 13.00
N TYR A 62 13.81 -2.47 12.69
CA TYR A 62 14.18 -1.05 12.67
C TYR A 62 13.01 -0.16 13.10
N ILE A 63 12.92 0.12 14.40
CA ILE A 63 11.93 1.06 14.94
C ILE A 63 12.17 2.46 14.35
N GLY A 64 11.12 3.09 13.82
CA GLY A 64 11.15 4.47 13.31
C GLY A 64 11.66 4.60 11.88
N ARG A 65 11.85 3.48 11.16
CA ARG A 65 12.23 3.47 9.76
C ARG A 65 11.31 2.56 8.96
N SER A 66 10.75 3.11 7.88
CA SER A 66 9.90 2.38 6.95
C SER A 66 10.55 2.23 5.59
N ALA A 67 10.13 1.19 4.88
CA ALA A 67 10.41 0.96 3.46
C ALA A 67 9.19 1.31 2.61
N LEU A 68 9.45 1.80 1.40
CA LEU A 68 8.45 1.87 0.34
C LEU A 68 8.36 0.52 -0.33
N VAL A 69 7.17 -0.05 -0.39
CA VAL A 69 6.92 -1.43 -0.80
C VAL A 69 5.80 -1.49 -1.82
N VAL A 70 5.93 -2.39 -2.78
CA VAL A 70 4.88 -2.71 -3.74
C VAL A 70 4.28 -4.05 -3.35
N TYR A 71 2.98 -4.11 -3.23
CA TYR A 71 2.30 -5.37 -2.93
C TYR A 71 1.85 -6.05 -4.21
N GLU A 72 2.20 -7.33 -4.37
CA GLU A 72 1.69 -8.20 -5.42
C GLU A 72 0.57 -9.08 -4.86
N PRO A 73 -0.71 -8.77 -5.14
CA PRO A 73 -1.84 -9.46 -4.49
C PRO A 73 -1.93 -10.94 -4.83
N ASN A 74 -1.49 -11.35 -6.03
CA ASN A 74 -1.58 -12.74 -6.46
C ASN A 74 -0.56 -13.65 -5.77
N LEU A 75 0.54 -13.07 -5.28
CA LEU A 75 1.61 -13.78 -4.59
C LEU A 75 1.62 -13.50 -3.09
N GLU A 76 0.75 -12.60 -2.63
CA GLU A 76 0.75 -12.04 -1.28
C GLU A 76 2.14 -11.55 -0.86
N TYR A 77 2.86 -10.96 -1.81
CA TYR A 77 4.27 -10.64 -1.68
C TYR A 77 4.50 -9.13 -1.55
N PHE A 78 5.42 -8.76 -0.65
CA PHE A 78 5.86 -7.41 -0.39
C PHE A 78 7.22 -7.20 -1.05
N ASP A 79 7.24 -6.44 -2.15
CA ASP A 79 8.44 -6.11 -2.91
C ASP A 79 9.02 -4.77 -2.43
N ASP A 80 10.08 -4.83 -1.63
CA ASP A 80 10.83 -3.63 -1.20
C ASP A 80 11.62 -3.06 -2.39
N ILE A 81 11.30 -1.81 -2.76
CA ILE A 81 11.92 -1.15 -3.91
C ILE A 81 13.19 -0.35 -3.55
N GLY A 82 13.69 -0.51 -2.32
CA GLY A 82 14.96 0.04 -1.84
C GLY A 82 14.91 1.51 -1.41
N ILE A 83 13.71 2.06 -1.19
CA ILE A 83 13.52 3.44 -0.72
C ILE A 83 13.08 3.41 0.73
N TYR A 84 13.84 4.08 1.59
CA TYR A 84 13.60 4.10 3.03
C TYR A 84 13.46 5.54 3.55
N ALA A 85 12.61 5.73 4.53
CA ALA A 85 12.42 7.01 5.19
C ALA A 85 12.03 6.82 6.67
N THR A 86 11.94 7.91 7.42
CA THR A 86 11.36 7.88 8.76
C THR A 86 9.90 7.45 8.67
N THR A 87 9.41 6.70 9.64
CA THR A 87 8.01 6.25 9.67
C THR A 87 7.04 7.42 9.55
N GLU A 88 5.99 7.23 8.75
CA GLU A 88 4.95 8.17 8.37
C GLU A 88 5.43 9.41 7.57
N SER A 89 6.62 9.36 6.98
CA SER A 89 7.16 10.48 6.18
C SER A 89 6.97 10.33 4.67
N PHE A 90 6.51 9.18 4.18
CA PHE A 90 6.19 9.02 2.77
C PHE A 90 4.91 9.76 2.41
N ALA A 91 5.00 10.60 1.38
CA ALA A 91 3.85 11.27 0.79
C ALA A 91 3.85 11.02 -0.72
N VAL A 92 2.82 10.33 -1.20
CA VAL A 92 2.62 10.08 -2.63
C VAL A 92 1.42 10.91 -3.06
N ASN A 93 1.67 12.01 -3.77
CA ASN A 93 0.61 12.73 -4.46
C ASN A 93 0.02 11.83 -5.54
N SER A 94 -1.24 12.06 -5.93
CA SER A 94 -1.95 11.32 -6.97
C SER A 94 -1.06 11.14 -8.21
N TYR A 95 -0.40 9.99 -8.26
CA TYR A 95 0.73 9.77 -9.16
C TYR A 95 0.14 9.47 -10.54
N MET A 96 0.01 10.51 -11.37
CA MET A 96 -0.07 10.29 -12.81
C MET A 96 1.34 9.93 -13.26
N GLU A 97 1.66 8.64 -13.31
CA GLU A 97 2.84 8.18 -14.07
C GLU A 97 2.76 8.85 -15.43
N THR A 98 3.68 9.74 -15.75
CA THR A 98 3.76 10.29 -17.10
C THR A 98 4.56 9.28 -17.89
N LEU A 99 3.95 8.70 -18.92
CA LEU A 99 4.62 7.73 -19.78
C LEU A 99 5.66 8.53 -20.58
N VAL A 100 6.92 8.52 -20.15
CA VAL A 100 8.02 9.13 -20.92
C VAL A 100 8.37 8.15 -22.02
N LEU A 101 7.83 8.39 -23.22
CA LEU A 101 8.35 7.74 -24.42
C LEU A 101 9.72 8.36 -24.72
N LEU A 102 10.79 7.60 -24.51
CA LEU A 102 12.08 7.91 -25.14
C LEU A 102 11.97 7.42 -26.59
N GLY A 103 11.97 8.37 -27.52
CA GLY A 103 11.97 8.12 -28.97
C GLY A 103 13.33 7.72 -29.50
#